data_AF-A0A064CLB0-F1
#
_entry.id   AF-A0A064CLB0-F1
#
_cell.length_a   1.000
_cell.length_b   1.000
_cell.length_c   1.000
_cell.angle_alpha   90.00
_cell.angle_beta   90.00
_cell.angle_gamma   90.00
#
_symmetry.space_group_name_H-M   'P 1'
#
loop_
_entity.id
_entity.type
_entity.pdbx_description
1 polymer ?
#
loop_
_entity_poly.entity_id
_entity_poly.type
_entity_poly.pdbx_seq_one_letter_code
_entity_poly.pdbx_strand_id
1 'polypeptide(L)'
;MAQIGWTLIAALAPVMLASCGTSTSATPSPTSVVASSAADLPSTLQSSPGQPCHLAPVRDLIEWHSSRHPPSADGSTGPAASAVRLGNVNLVGCKSVLDGWVQDHSVSEAETAAGFRDCSEIAWADDNPGYDVHAIPAPRLKKVLLQAGNDC
;
A
#
# COMPACT_ATOMS: atom_id res chain seq x y z
N MET A 1 10.91 -51.02 -3.74
CA MET A 1 11.96 -51.06 -4.79
C MET A 1 11.46 -50.17 -5.91
N ALA A 2 12.08 -49.06 -6.33
CA ALA A 2 13.49 -48.73 -6.40
C ALA A 2 13.77 -47.27 -5.99
N GLN A 3 15.02 -47.07 -5.59
CA GLN A 3 15.65 -45.89 -5.03
C GLN A 3 16.52 -45.28 -6.13
N ILE A 4 16.40 -43.99 -6.43
CA ILE A 4 17.42 -43.26 -7.20
C ILE A 4 17.54 -41.86 -6.57
N GLY A 5 18.65 -41.65 -5.86
CA GLY A 5 19.13 -40.31 -5.53
C GLY A 5 20.07 -39.79 -6.61
N TRP A 6 20.48 -38.52 -6.48
CA TRP A 6 21.89 -38.13 -6.34
C TRP A 6 22.08 -36.60 -6.22
N THR A 7 22.77 -36.24 -5.14
CA THR A 7 23.84 -35.24 -4.94
C THR A 7 23.70 -33.74 -5.29
N LEU A 8 24.08 -32.96 -4.25
CA LEU A 8 24.44 -31.54 -4.16
C LEU A 8 25.54 -31.08 -5.12
N ILE A 9 25.52 -29.78 -5.47
CA ILE A 9 26.73 -28.98 -5.70
C ILE A 9 26.62 -27.66 -4.91
N ALA A 10 27.61 -27.43 -4.05
CA ALA A 10 27.87 -26.19 -3.33
C ALA A 10 28.79 -25.28 -4.16
N ALA A 11 28.63 -23.96 -4.06
CA ALA A 11 29.69 -23.01 -4.36
C ALA A 11 29.54 -21.74 -3.51
N LEU A 12 30.54 -21.53 -2.65
CA LEU A 12 30.84 -20.31 -1.90
C LEU A 12 31.66 -19.36 -2.78
N ALA A 13 31.46 -18.04 -2.65
CA ALA A 13 32.52 -17.07 -2.37
C ALA A 13 31.97 -15.64 -2.16
N PRO A 14 32.51 -14.87 -1.19
CA PRO A 14 32.18 -13.46 -0.96
C PRO A 14 33.17 -12.52 -1.67
N VAL A 15 32.75 -11.29 -1.95
CA VAL A 15 33.67 -10.18 -2.26
C VAL A 15 33.33 -8.98 -1.39
N MET A 16 34.26 -8.65 -0.50
CA MET A 16 34.32 -7.41 0.26
C MET A 16 34.90 -6.31 -0.64
N LEU A 17 34.27 -5.13 -0.70
CA LEU A 17 34.98 -3.89 -1.01
C LEU A 17 34.74 -2.89 0.11
N ALA A 18 35.77 -2.73 0.94
CA ALA A 18 35.98 -1.54 1.74
C ALA A 18 36.42 -0.40 0.80
N SER A 19 35.82 0.78 0.95
CA SER A 19 36.40 2.02 0.45
C SER A 19 36.40 3.04 1.57
N CYS A 20 37.56 3.18 2.20
CA CYS A 20 37.91 4.30 3.05
C CYS A 20 38.23 5.50 2.14
N GLY A 21 37.54 6.60 2.35
CA GLY A 21 37.82 7.87 1.68
C GLY A 21 37.84 9.01 2.68
N THR A 22 38.83 9.00 3.56
CA THR A 22 39.21 10.13 4.42
C THR A 22 39.57 11.31 3.52
N SER A 23 38.89 12.45 3.69
CA SER A 23 39.35 13.72 3.13
C SER A 23 39.32 14.79 4.19
N THR A 24 40.38 15.58 4.13
CA THR A 24 41.03 16.27 5.22
C THR A 24 40.44 17.66 5.45
N SER A 25 40.73 18.17 6.65
CA SER A 25 40.56 19.52 7.17
C SER A 25 40.53 20.67 6.16
N ALA A 26 39.59 21.59 6.38
CA ALA A 26 39.87 23.02 6.31
C ALA A 26 38.94 23.78 7.29
N THR A 27 39.49 24.15 8.44
CA THR A 27 38.96 25.23 9.29
C THR A 27 39.30 26.56 8.62
N PRO A 28 38.37 27.50 8.61
CA PRO A 28 38.66 28.77 9.28
C PRO A 28 37.50 29.23 10.18
N SER A 29 37.83 29.62 11.41
CA SER A 29 37.03 30.49 12.29
C SER A 29 37.51 31.95 12.13
N PRO A 30 36.95 32.96 12.81
CA PRO A 30 35.54 33.27 13.09
C PRO A 30 35.23 34.75 12.74
N THR A 31 33.96 35.12 12.50
CA THR A 31 33.47 36.44 12.95
C THR A 31 31.95 36.49 13.02
N SER A 32 31.46 36.95 14.17
CA SER A 32 30.08 37.21 14.54
C SER A 32 29.44 38.36 13.77
N VAL A 33 28.13 38.28 13.50
CA VAL A 33 27.19 39.40 13.66
C VAL A 33 25.74 38.91 13.80
N VAL A 34 25.23 39.07 15.02
CA VAL A 34 23.91 39.58 15.44
C VAL A 34 22.63 39.17 14.68
N ALA A 35 21.82 38.42 15.44
CA ALA A 35 20.35 38.42 15.58
C ALA A 35 19.47 39.25 14.63
N SER A 36 18.41 38.60 14.13
CA SER A 36 17.06 39.17 14.19
C SER A 36 16.00 38.09 14.19
N SER A 37 15.09 38.25 15.14
CA SER A 37 13.91 37.46 15.43
C SER A 37 12.91 37.48 14.28
N ALA A 38 12.30 36.34 13.98
CA ALA A 38 10.92 36.27 13.53
C ALA A 38 10.36 34.90 13.94
N ALA A 39 9.25 34.94 14.67
CA ALA A 39 8.42 33.78 14.91
C ALA A 39 7.91 33.27 13.56
N ASP A 40 7.98 31.96 13.32
CA ASP A 40 7.22 31.34 12.25
C ASP A 40 6.59 30.02 12.70
N LEU A 41 5.35 29.88 12.26
CA LEU A 41 4.32 28.93 12.65
C LEU A 41 4.70 27.47 12.35
N PRO A 42 3.96 26.47 12.90
CA PRO A 42 4.10 25.08 12.46
C PRO A 42 3.95 25.02 10.94
N SER A 43 5.00 24.54 10.27
CA SER A 43 5.00 24.30 8.83
C SER A 43 3.98 23.21 8.49
N THR A 44 2.74 23.60 8.24
CA THR A 44 1.89 22.88 7.30
C THR A 44 2.51 23.10 5.93
N LEU A 45 3.37 22.16 5.50
CA LEU A 45 3.86 22.10 4.13
C LEU A 45 2.67 21.83 3.21
N GLN A 46 1.98 22.90 2.86
CA GLN A 46 1.00 22.91 1.80
C GLN A 46 1.78 22.64 0.51
N SER A 47 1.56 21.45 -0.07
CA SER A 47 2.24 21.05 -1.30
C SER A 47 1.93 22.07 -2.39
N SER A 48 2.99 22.71 -2.89
CA SER A 48 2.90 23.72 -3.95
C SER A 48 2.45 23.07 -5.25
N PRO A 49 1.44 23.61 -5.95
CA PRO A 49 1.01 23.10 -7.25
C PRO A 49 2.15 23.27 -8.26
N GLY A 50 2.79 22.17 -8.63
CA GLY A 50 3.88 22.14 -9.61
C GLY A 50 5.12 21.34 -9.16
N GLN A 51 5.21 20.95 -7.88
CA GLN A 51 6.29 20.06 -7.46
C GLN A 51 5.91 18.60 -7.77
N PRO A 52 6.75 17.84 -8.50
CA PRO A 52 6.44 16.45 -8.79
C PRO A 52 6.30 15.66 -7.49
N CYS A 53 5.33 14.74 -7.43
CA CYS A 53 5.23 13.83 -6.30
C CYS A 53 6.55 13.09 -6.14
N HIS A 54 7.21 13.27 -4.99
CA HIS A 54 8.44 12.55 -4.65
C HIS A 54 8.20 11.06 -4.34
N LEU A 55 6.95 10.61 -4.38
CA LEU A 55 6.56 9.22 -4.20
C LEU A 55 6.59 8.51 -5.55
N ALA A 56 7.41 7.47 -5.66
CA ALA A 56 7.38 6.53 -6.76
C ALA A 56 6.48 5.33 -6.40
N PRO A 57 5.55 4.90 -7.28
CA PRO A 57 4.89 3.62 -7.10
C PRO A 57 5.95 2.52 -7.26
N VAL A 58 6.14 1.74 -6.20
CA VAL A 58 7.18 0.70 -6.13
C VAL A 58 6.62 -0.69 -6.03
N ARG A 59 5.33 -0.81 -5.68
CA ARG A 59 4.64 -2.09 -5.48
C ARG A 59 3.17 -1.97 -5.87
N ASP A 60 2.61 -3.10 -6.26
CA ASP A 60 1.18 -3.23 -6.54
C ASP A 60 0.42 -3.73 -5.31
N LEU A 61 -0.80 -3.24 -5.19
CA LEU A 61 -1.83 -3.73 -4.28
C LEU A 61 -2.90 -4.45 -5.10
N ILE A 62 -3.60 -5.36 -4.44
CA ILE A 62 -4.85 -5.94 -4.91
C ILE A 62 -5.92 -5.50 -3.91
N GLU A 63 -6.94 -4.84 -4.40
CA GLU A 63 -8.15 -4.53 -3.65
C GLU A 63 -9.24 -5.51 -4.07
N TRP A 64 -9.84 -6.18 -3.09
CA TRP A 64 -10.95 -7.10 -3.28
C TRP A 64 -12.17 -6.54 -2.55
N HIS A 65 -13.33 -6.71 -3.17
CA HIS A 65 -14.59 -6.19 -2.63
C HIS A 65 -15.71 -7.20 -2.85
N SER A 66 -16.57 -7.33 -1.83
CA SER A 66 -17.78 -8.11 -1.86
C SER A 66 -18.90 -7.34 -1.18
N SER A 67 -20.06 -7.30 -1.84
CA SER A 67 -21.29 -6.73 -1.32
C SER A 67 -22.39 -7.77 -1.28
N ARG A 68 -23.19 -7.73 -0.22
CA ARG A 68 -24.46 -8.44 -0.10
C ARG A 68 -25.53 -7.44 0.30
N HIS A 69 -26.50 -7.27 -0.58
CA HIS A 69 -27.63 -6.39 -0.40
C HIS A 69 -28.87 -7.21 0.00
N PRO A 70 -29.86 -6.57 0.64
CA PRO A 70 -31.20 -7.15 0.74
C PRO A 70 -31.71 -7.56 -0.65
N PRO A 71 -32.48 -8.65 -0.76
CA PRO A 71 -33.02 -9.10 -2.03
C PRO A 71 -33.79 -8.00 -2.76
N SER A 72 -33.44 -7.75 -4.02
CA SER A 72 -34.18 -6.89 -4.93
C SER A 72 -35.41 -7.61 -5.50
N ALA A 73 -36.26 -6.90 -6.25
CA ALA A 73 -37.48 -7.47 -6.84
C ALA A 73 -37.22 -8.65 -7.81
N ASP A 74 -36.02 -8.70 -8.39
CA ASP A 74 -35.53 -9.78 -9.26
C ASP A 74 -34.82 -10.91 -8.49
N GLY A 75 -34.76 -10.83 -7.15
CA GLY A 75 -34.06 -11.77 -6.28
C GLY A 75 -32.55 -11.57 -6.20
N SER A 76 -31.99 -10.57 -6.89
CA SER A 76 -30.56 -10.25 -6.81
C SER A 76 -30.19 -9.71 -5.43
N THR A 77 -29.04 -10.13 -4.92
CA THR A 77 -28.49 -9.70 -3.62
C THR A 77 -27.23 -8.85 -3.78
N GLY A 78 -27.05 -8.19 -4.93
CA GLY A 78 -25.88 -7.37 -5.24
C GLY A 78 -24.92 -8.03 -6.24
N PRO A 79 -23.86 -7.31 -6.62
CA PRO A 79 -22.87 -7.79 -7.58
C PRO A 79 -22.05 -8.95 -7.04
N ALA A 80 -21.50 -9.77 -7.93
CA ALA A 80 -20.49 -10.75 -7.56
C ALA A 80 -19.24 -10.05 -7.00
N ALA A 81 -18.55 -10.71 -6.07
CA ALA A 81 -17.28 -10.22 -5.55
C ALA A 81 -16.29 -9.96 -6.70
N SER A 82 -15.50 -8.90 -6.57
CA SER A 82 -14.60 -8.41 -7.62
C SER A 82 -13.27 -7.98 -7.02
N ALA A 83 -12.24 -7.85 -7.86
CA ALA A 83 -10.96 -7.34 -7.44
C ALA A 83 -10.31 -6.50 -8.51
N VAL A 84 -9.43 -5.59 -8.08
CA VAL A 84 -8.66 -4.70 -8.95
C VAL A 84 -7.21 -4.65 -8.50
N ARG A 85 -6.31 -4.43 -9.47
CA ARG A 85 -4.89 -4.20 -9.22
C ARG A 85 -4.60 -2.71 -9.35
N LEU A 86 -3.87 -2.16 -8.39
CA LEU A 86 -3.58 -0.74 -8.33
C LEU A 86 -2.18 -0.49 -7.76
N GLY A 87 -1.56 0.63 -8.12
CA GLY A 87 -0.26 1.03 -7.57
C GLY A 87 -0.39 1.58 -6.15
N ASN A 88 0.65 1.44 -5.33
CA ASN A 88 0.61 1.83 -3.91
C ASN A 88 0.58 3.34 -3.61
N VAL A 89 0.58 4.20 -4.64
CA VAL A 89 0.63 5.65 -4.53
C VAL A 89 -0.42 6.28 -5.44
N ASN A 90 -1.22 7.19 -4.89
CA ASN A 90 -2.07 8.11 -5.65
C ASN A 90 -1.23 9.32 -6.09
N LEU A 91 -0.97 9.40 -7.40
CA LEU A 91 -0.15 10.46 -8.00
C LEU A 91 -0.86 11.82 -8.11
N VAL A 92 -2.19 11.89 -7.98
CA VAL A 92 -2.92 13.16 -8.00
C VAL A 92 -2.81 13.86 -6.64
N GLY A 93 -2.88 13.08 -5.55
CA GLY A 93 -2.79 13.58 -4.17
C GLY A 93 -1.41 13.46 -3.52
N CYS A 94 -0.42 12.90 -4.22
CA CYS A 94 0.90 12.53 -3.69
C CYS A 94 0.82 11.79 -2.33
N LYS A 95 -0.08 10.81 -2.22
CA LYS A 95 -0.33 10.05 -0.99
C LYS A 95 -0.28 8.55 -1.23
N SER A 96 -0.03 7.79 -0.18
CA SER A 96 -0.23 6.34 -0.20
C SER A 96 -1.70 6.04 -0.49
N VAL A 97 -1.99 5.00 -1.28
CA VAL A 97 -3.39 4.52 -1.42
C VAL A 97 -3.95 4.02 -0.09
N LEU A 98 -3.08 3.60 0.84
CA LEU A 98 -3.50 3.15 2.16
C LEU A 98 -3.87 4.31 3.12
N ASP A 99 -3.56 5.57 2.75
CA ASP A 99 -3.91 6.75 3.56
C ASP A 99 -5.42 7.00 3.49
N GLY A 100 -6.13 6.84 4.60
CA GLY A 100 -7.60 6.98 4.65
C GLY A 100 -8.39 5.76 4.17
N TRP A 101 -7.74 4.73 3.63
CA TRP A 101 -8.40 3.60 2.97
C TRP A 101 -9.49 2.93 3.81
N VAL A 102 -9.24 2.66 5.10
CA VAL A 102 -10.25 2.03 5.98
C VAL A 102 -11.46 2.93 6.17
N GLN A 103 -11.26 4.24 6.29
CA GLN A 103 -12.34 5.22 6.46
C GLN A 103 -13.20 5.30 5.20
N ASP A 104 -12.58 5.27 4.03
CA ASP A 104 -13.26 5.33 2.73
C ASP A 104 -14.06 4.06 2.41
N HIS A 105 -13.67 2.92 2.98
CA HIS A 105 -14.33 1.61 2.80
C HIS A 105 -15.17 1.17 4.00
N SER A 106 -15.35 2.05 4.98
CA SER A 106 -16.23 1.79 6.13
C SER A 106 -17.69 2.01 5.74
N VAL A 107 -18.57 1.14 6.24
CA VAL A 107 -20.02 1.21 5.99
C VAL A 107 -20.69 2.02 7.09
N SER A 108 -21.69 2.83 6.74
CA SER A 108 -22.46 3.58 7.73
C SER A 108 -23.40 2.69 8.57
N GLU A 109 -23.79 3.17 9.75
CA GLU A 109 -24.80 2.48 10.57
C GLU A 109 -26.14 2.38 9.84
N ALA A 110 -26.49 3.40 9.05
CA ALA A 110 -27.73 3.43 8.27
C ALA A 110 -27.77 2.34 7.20
N GLU A 111 -26.68 2.14 6.45
CA GLU A 111 -26.56 1.06 5.46
C GLU A 111 -26.59 -0.32 6.14
N THR A 112 -25.88 -0.45 7.26
CA THR A 112 -25.88 -1.68 8.06
C THR A 112 -27.30 -2.03 8.54
N ALA A 113 -28.04 -1.03 9.05
CA ALA A 113 -29.42 -1.17 9.50
C ALA A 113 -30.39 -1.46 8.34
N ALA A 114 -30.12 -0.92 7.15
CA ALA A 114 -30.85 -1.24 5.92
C ALA A 114 -30.54 -2.65 5.38
N GLY A 115 -29.60 -3.38 5.98
CA GLY A 115 -29.28 -4.76 5.64
C GLY A 115 -28.17 -4.92 4.60
N PHE A 116 -27.49 -3.84 4.22
CA PHE A 116 -26.31 -3.90 3.37
C PHE A 116 -25.13 -4.49 4.14
N ARG A 117 -24.35 -5.33 3.47
CA ARG A 117 -23.21 -6.04 4.02
C ARG A 117 -22.06 -5.96 3.04
N ASP A 118 -21.09 -5.11 3.34
CA ASP A 118 -19.92 -4.90 2.50
C ASP A 118 -18.67 -5.36 3.23
N CYS A 119 -17.77 -5.95 2.47
CA CYS A 119 -16.41 -6.20 2.89
C CYS A 119 -15.45 -5.82 1.78
N SER A 120 -14.48 -4.99 2.15
CA SER A 120 -13.35 -4.65 1.30
C SER A 120 -12.08 -5.12 1.99
N GLU A 121 -11.16 -5.65 1.20
CA GLU A 121 -9.84 -6.07 1.64
C GLU A 121 -8.79 -5.53 0.68
N ILE A 122 -7.63 -5.16 1.21
CA ILE A 122 -6.49 -4.78 0.39
C ILE A 122 -5.24 -5.53 0.84
N ALA A 123 -4.44 -5.97 -0.12
CA ALA A 123 -3.22 -6.73 0.12
C ALA A 123 -2.11 -6.38 -0.86
N TRP A 124 -0.87 -6.67 -0.51
CA TRP A 124 0.22 -6.63 -1.50
C TRP A 124 0.00 -7.72 -2.53
N ALA A 125 0.21 -7.39 -3.80
CA ALA A 125 0.09 -8.36 -4.87
C ALA A 125 1.12 -9.49 -4.77
N ASP A 126 2.36 -9.18 -4.37
CA ASP A 126 3.44 -10.17 -4.23
C ASP A 126 3.15 -11.20 -3.13
N ASP A 127 2.36 -10.82 -2.12
CA ASP A 127 1.95 -11.71 -1.03
C ASP A 127 0.78 -12.62 -1.44
N ASN A 128 0.19 -12.38 -2.62
CA ASN A 128 -0.90 -13.14 -3.21
C ASN A 128 -0.52 -13.63 -4.63
N PRO A 129 0.52 -14.47 -4.76
CA PRO A 129 1.01 -14.91 -6.06
C PRO A 129 -0.05 -15.72 -6.82
N GLY A 130 -0.18 -15.44 -8.11
CA GLY A 130 -1.14 -16.11 -8.99
C GLY A 130 -2.60 -15.69 -8.79
N TYR A 131 -2.86 -14.62 -8.04
CA TYR A 131 -4.21 -14.09 -7.88
C TYR A 131 -4.73 -13.51 -9.22
N ASP A 132 -5.91 -13.98 -9.64
CA ASP A 132 -6.60 -13.52 -10.85
C ASP A 132 -7.64 -12.45 -10.49
N VAL A 133 -7.36 -11.20 -10.84
CA VAL A 133 -8.28 -10.07 -10.62
C VAL A 133 -9.50 -10.10 -11.54
N HIS A 134 -9.51 -10.94 -12.57
CA HIS A 134 -10.61 -11.06 -13.52
C HIS A 134 -11.53 -12.26 -13.24
N ALA A 135 -11.27 -13.03 -12.19
CA ALA A 135 -12.13 -14.12 -11.77
C ALA A 135 -13.52 -13.61 -11.35
N ILE A 136 -14.58 -14.34 -11.69
CA ILE A 136 -15.97 -14.01 -11.35
C ILE A 136 -16.64 -15.24 -10.70
N PRO A 137 -16.99 -15.19 -9.40
CA PRO A 137 -16.60 -14.14 -8.43
C PRO A 137 -15.09 -14.17 -8.16
N ALA A 138 -14.53 -13.01 -7.84
CA ALA A 138 -13.13 -12.93 -7.42
C ALA A 138 -12.95 -13.64 -6.06
N PRO A 139 -11.96 -14.55 -5.92
CA PRO A 139 -11.71 -15.22 -4.65
C PRO A 139 -11.19 -14.22 -3.60
N ARG A 140 -11.51 -14.43 -2.32
CA ARG A 140 -11.04 -13.57 -1.23
C ARG A 140 -9.49 -13.57 -1.11
N LEU A 141 -8.90 -12.49 -0.61
CA LEU A 141 -7.44 -12.35 -0.50
C LEU A 141 -6.88 -13.28 0.59
N LYS A 142 -5.66 -13.79 0.39
CA LYS A 142 -5.01 -14.72 1.35
C LYS A 142 -4.18 -14.01 2.41
N LYS A 143 -3.57 -12.88 2.04
CA LYS A 143 -2.65 -12.11 2.90
C LYS A 143 -3.10 -10.65 2.99
N VAL A 144 -4.23 -10.45 3.67
CA VAL A 144 -4.86 -9.14 3.85
C VAL A 144 -3.96 -8.21 4.68
N LEU A 145 -3.79 -6.97 4.21
CA LEU A 145 -3.14 -5.89 4.94
C LEU A 145 -4.15 -5.11 5.77
N LEU A 146 -5.23 -4.66 5.14
CA LEU A 146 -6.34 -3.94 5.76
C LEU A 146 -7.66 -4.55 5.30
N GLN A 147 -8.63 -4.54 6.20
CA GLN A 147 -10.02 -4.85 5.89
C GLN A 147 -10.92 -3.72 6.38
N ALA A 148 -12.03 -3.50 5.72
CA ALA A 148 -13.04 -2.52 6.11
C ALA A 148 -14.42 -2.96 5.64
N GLY A 149 -15.44 -2.57 6.40
CA GLY A 149 -16.83 -2.96 6.15
C GLY A 149 -17.45 -3.64 7.37
N ASN A 150 -18.72 -4.01 7.23
CA ASN A 150 -19.55 -4.55 8.30
C ASN A 150 -19.74 -6.08 8.21
N ASP A 151 -19.07 -6.75 7.26
CA ASP A 151 -19.17 -8.20 7.01
C ASP A 151 -17.85 -8.81 6.51
N CYS A 152 -16.73 -8.34 7.06
CA CYS A 152 -15.41 -8.94 6.92
C CYS A 152 -15.12 -9.92 8.07
#